data_AF-A0A8C0CZD5-F1
#
_entry.id   AF-A0A8C0CZD5-F1
#
_cell.length_a   1.000
_cell.length_b   1.000
_cell.length_c   1.000
_cell.angle_alpha   90.00
_cell.angle_beta   90.00
_cell.angle_gamma   90.00
#
_symmetry.space_group_name_H-M   'P 1'
#
loop_
_entity.id
_entity.type
_entity.pdbx_description
1 polymer ?
#
loop_
_entity_poly.entity_id
_entity_poly.type
_entity_poly.pdbx_seq_one_letter_code
_entity_poly.pdbx_strand_id
1 'polypeptide(L)'
;MAAVVENVVKLLGEQYYKDAMEQCHNYNARLCAERSVRLPFLDSQTGVAQSNCYIWMEKRHRGPGLASGQLYSYPARRWRKKRRAHPPEDPRLSFPSIKPDTDQTLKKEGLISQDGSSLEALLRTDPLEKRGAPDPRVDDDSLGEFPVTNSRARKDQLLFCDDCDRGYHMYCLTPSMSEPPEGSWSCHLCLDLLKEKASIYQNQNSS
;
A
#
# COMPACT_ATOMS: atom_id res chain seq x y z
N MET A 1 31.11 -21.03 -43.45
CA MET A 1 30.03 -20.05 -43.69
C MET A 1 28.73 -20.40 -42.97
N ALA A 2 28.24 -21.65 -43.03
CA ALA A 2 26.99 -22.06 -42.37
C ALA A 2 26.93 -21.74 -40.85
N ALA A 3 27.97 -22.08 -40.08
CA ALA A 3 28.00 -21.82 -38.63
C ALA A 3 28.01 -20.32 -38.26
N VAL A 4 28.56 -19.45 -39.13
CA VAL A 4 28.56 -18.00 -38.91
C VAL A 4 27.15 -17.44 -39.13
N VAL A 5 26.44 -17.93 -40.15
CA VAL A 5 25.06 -17.54 -40.44
C VAL A 5 24.12 -17.99 -39.33
N GLU A 6 24.28 -19.22 -38.82
CA GLU A 6 23.47 -19.71 -37.67
C GLU A 6 23.68 -18.88 -36.40
N ASN A 7 24.92 -18.48 -36.10
CA ASN A 7 25.21 -17.63 -34.95
C ASN A 7 24.63 -16.22 -35.08
N VAL A 8 24.64 -15.64 -36.29
CA VAL A 8 23.99 -14.35 -36.57
C VAL A 8 22.48 -14.46 -36.42
N VAL A 9 21.85 -15.53 -36.92
CA VAL A 9 20.39 -15.74 -36.78
C VAL A 9 20.00 -15.93 -35.31
N LYS A 10 20.79 -16.65 -34.51
CA LYS A 10 20.56 -16.78 -33.06
C LYS A 10 20.69 -15.45 -32.33
N LEU A 11 21.72 -14.65 -32.63
CA LEU A 11 21.90 -13.32 -32.04
C LEU A 11 20.75 -12.36 -32.40
N LEU A 12 20.25 -12.42 -33.64
CA LEU A 12 19.08 -11.64 -34.07
C LEU A 12 17.80 -12.08 -33.34
N GLY A 13 17.62 -13.39 -33.11
CA GLY A 13 16.51 -13.93 -32.34
C GLY A 13 16.55 -13.53 -30.86
N GLU A 14 17.73 -13.56 -30.25
CA GLU A 14 17.94 -13.09 -28.88
C GLU A 14 17.69 -11.59 -28.75
N GLN A 15 18.14 -10.78 -29.71
CA GLN A 15 17.88 -9.35 -29.72
C GLN A 15 16.38 -9.06 -29.85
N TYR A 16 15.69 -9.74 -30.77
CA TYR A 16 14.24 -9.61 -30.92
C TYR A 16 13.49 -9.98 -29.64
N TYR A 17 13.90 -11.05 -28.96
CA TYR A 17 13.29 -11.45 -27.69
C TYR A 17 13.51 -10.41 -26.59
N LYS A 18 14.72 -9.84 -26.48
CA LYS A 18 15.01 -8.74 -25.55
C LYS A 18 14.12 -7.53 -25.83
N ASP A 19 14.04 -7.10 -27.08
CA ASP A 19 13.20 -5.95 -27.48
C ASP A 19 11.72 -6.22 -27.15
N ALA A 20 11.23 -7.45 -27.37
CA ALA A 20 9.87 -7.84 -27.00
C ALA A 20 9.63 -7.80 -25.47
N MET A 21 10.60 -8.25 -24.67
CA MET A 21 10.54 -8.18 -23.21
C MET A 21 10.54 -6.73 -22.70
N GLU A 22 11.35 -5.86 -23.31
CA GLU A 22 11.37 -4.43 -23.01
C GLU A 22 10.04 -3.76 -23.36
N GLN A 23 9.46 -4.09 -24.51
CA GLN A 23 8.14 -3.58 -24.88
C GLN A 23 7.05 -4.05 -23.90
N CYS A 24 7.11 -5.31 -23.46
CA CYS A 24 6.21 -5.85 -22.44
C CYS A 24 6.36 -5.11 -21.09
N HIS A 25 7.60 -4.88 -20.66
CA HIS A 25 7.89 -4.11 -19.46
C HIS A 25 7.34 -2.68 -19.55
N ASN A 26 7.56 -2.00 -20.67
CA ASN A 26 7.07 -0.64 -20.91
C ASN A 26 5.54 -0.56 -20.93
N TYR A 27 4.88 -1.57 -21.51
CA TYR A 27 3.42 -1.69 -21.47
C TYR A 27 2.91 -1.87 -20.03
N ASN A 28 3.52 -2.77 -19.25
CA ASN A 28 3.15 -3.00 -17.85
C ASN A 28 3.34 -1.73 -17.00
N ALA A 29 4.44 -1.00 -17.20
CA ALA A 29 4.71 0.27 -16.53
C ALA A 29 3.61 1.31 -16.83
N ARG A 30 3.21 1.45 -18.10
CA ARG A 30 2.11 2.33 -18.51
C ARG A 30 0.80 1.93 -17.86
N LEU A 31 0.47 0.64 -17.86
CA LEU A 31 -0.75 0.11 -17.26
C LEU A 31 -0.81 0.36 -15.75
N CYS A 32 0.33 0.27 -15.06
CA CYS A 32 0.44 0.62 -13.64
C CYS A 32 0.24 2.12 -13.38
N ALA A 33 0.80 2.99 -14.23
CA ALA A 33 0.60 4.43 -14.15
C ALA A 33 -0.89 4.80 -14.36
N GLU A 34 -1.51 4.26 -15.41
CA GLU A 34 -2.94 4.42 -15.70
C GLU A 34 -3.82 3.91 -14.55
N ARG A 35 -3.44 2.78 -13.93
CA ARG A 35 -4.12 2.26 -12.73
C ARG A 35 -4.00 3.20 -11.54
N SER A 36 -2.86 3.86 -11.35
CA SER A 36 -2.65 4.76 -10.21
C SER A 36 -3.43 6.07 -10.35
N VAL A 37 -3.54 6.61 -11.57
CA VAL A 37 -4.24 7.89 -11.81
C VAL A 37 -5.76 7.75 -11.74
N ARG A 38 -6.31 6.56 -12.03
CA ARG A 38 -7.76 6.30 -11.98
C ARG A 38 -8.28 5.91 -10.59
N LEU A 39 -7.42 5.82 -9.58
CA LEU A 39 -7.85 5.55 -8.20
C LEU A 39 -8.08 6.86 -7.44
N PRO A 40 -9.10 6.94 -6.56
CA PRO A 40 -10.08 5.90 -6.23
C PRO A 40 -11.18 5.73 -7.29
N PHE A 41 -11.73 4.52 -7.39
CA PHE A 41 -12.86 4.22 -8.27
C PHE A 41 -14.19 4.54 -7.55
N LEU A 42 -15.04 5.37 -8.14
CA LEU A 42 -16.34 5.73 -7.58
C LEU A 42 -17.42 4.77 -8.09
N ASP A 43 -17.90 3.89 -7.22
CA ASP A 43 -18.99 2.95 -7.54
C ASP A 43 -20.35 3.66 -7.44
N SER A 44 -21.10 3.66 -8.55
CA SER A 44 -22.39 4.37 -8.65
C SER A 44 -23.53 3.71 -7.89
N GLN A 45 -23.48 2.38 -7.67
CA GLN A 45 -24.56 1.68 -6.98
C GLN A 45 -24.41 1.75 -5.46
N THR A 46 -23.17 1.69 -4.95
CA THR A 46 -22.88 1.68 -3.51
C THR A 46 -22.44 3.04 -2.96
N GLY A 47 -22.06 3.98 -3.83
CA GLY A 47 -21.47 5.27 -3.44
C GLY A 47 -20.07 5.15 -2.82
N VAL A 48 -19.46 3.96 -2.83
CA VAL A 48 -18.15 3.73 -2.21
C VAL A 48 -17.04 4.18 -3.17
N ALA A 49 -16.15 5.05 -2.69
CA ALA A 49 -14.87 5.33 -3.35
C ALA A 49 -13.89 4.17 -3.10
N GLN A 50 -13.92 3.17 -3.96
CA GLN A 50 -13.15 1.95 -3.88
C GLN A 50 -11.67 2.16 -4.16
N SER A 51 -10.84 1.39 -3.48
CA SER A 51 -9.38 1.34 -3.63
C SER A 51 -8.90 -0.11 -3.56
N ASN A 52 -7.59 -0.35 -3.49
CA ASN A 52 -7.05 -1.69 -3.26
C ASN A 52 -7.68 -2.31 -2.01
N CYS A 53 -8.35 -3.45 -2.16
CA CYS A 53 -8.92 -4.22 -1.06
C CYS A 53 -8.12 -5.51 -0.85
N TYR A 54 -8.20 -6.05 0.36
CA TYR A 54 -7.51 -7.29 0.76
C TYR A 54 -8.53 -8.35 1.19
N ILE A 55 -9.71 -8.31 0.59
CA ILE A 55 -10.83 -9.22 0.89
C ILE A 55 -10.58 -10.58 0.24
N TRP A 56 -9.97 -10.58 -0.96
CA TRP A 56 -9.66 -11.77 -1.73
C TRP A 56 -8.49 -12.52 -1.10
N MET A 57 -8.80 -13.65 -0.47
CA MET A 57 -7.82 -14.55 0.15
C MET A 57 -7.79 -15.89 -0.56
N GLU A 58 -6.60 -16.46 -0.72
CA GLU A 58 -6.41 -17.75 -1.37
C GLU A 58 -6.52 -18.92 -0.39
N LYS A 59 -6.72 -20.14 -0.91
CA LYS A 59 -6.77 -21.37 -0.08
C LYS A 59 -5.49 -21.57 0.73
N ARG A 60 -4.32 -21.19 0.19
CA ARG A 60 -3.03 -21.24 0.89
C ARG A 60 -2.93 -20.29 2.09
N HIS A 61 -3.80 -19.28 2.18
CA HIS A 61 -3.88 -18.36 3.32
C HIS A 61 -4.83 -18.87 4.42
N ARG A 62 -5.57 -19.96 4.18
CA ARG A 62 -6.51 -20.51 5.14
C ARG A 62 -5.74 -21.26 6.23
N GLY A 63 -5.70 -20.70 7.43
CA GLY A 63 -5.17 -21.35 8.63
C GLY A 63 -6.26 -22.05 9.45
N PRO A 64 -5.86 -22.81 10.50
CA PRO A 64 -6.81 -23.35 11.47
C PRO A 64 -7.53 -22.23 12.22
N GLY A 65 -8.74 -22.49 12.74
CA GLY A 65 -9.43 -21.52 13.59
C GLY A 65 -8.65 -21.23 14.88
N LEU A 66 -8.67 -19.97 15.32
CA LEU A 66 -7.96 -19.52 16.53
C LEU A 66 -8.86 -19.54 17.78
N ALA A 67 -10.16 -19.28 17.60
CA ALA A 67 -11.14 -19.32 18.67
C ALA A 67 -11.94 -20.63 18.67
N SER A 68 -12.51 -20.99 19.82
CA SER A 68 -13.42 -22.14 19.93
C SER A 68 -14.60 -22.03 18.96
N GLY A 69 -14.85 -23.08 18.18
CA GLY A 69 -15.92 -23.09 17.16
C GLY A 69 -15.55 -22.43 15.83
N GLN A 70 -14.36 -21.82 15.71
CA GLN A 70 -13.89 -21.26 14.45
C GLN A 70 -13.30 -22.39 13.58
N LEU A 71 -13.79 -22.54 12.34
CA LEU A 71 -13.22 -23.53 11.41
C LEU A 71 -11.88 -23.06 10.84
N TYR A 72 -11.82 -21.80 10.39
CA TYR A 72 -10.66 -21.25 9.70
C TYR A 72 -10.31 -19.84 10.17
N SER A 73 -9.03 -19.51 10.13
CA SER A 73 -8.53 -18.15 10.29
C SER A 73 -7.76 -17.71 9.04
N TYR A 74 -7.70 -16.40 8.80
CA TYR A 74 -6.95 -15.81 7.69
C TYR A 74 -6.00 -14.73 8.23
N PRO A 75 -4.88 -14.45 7.54
CA PRO A 75 -3.91 -13.45 7.98
C PRO A 75 -4.55 -12.08 8.17
N ALA A 76 -4.51 -11.58 9.41
CA ALA A 76 -5.03 -10.26 9.74
C ALA A 76 -4.03 -9.16 9.32
N ARG A 77 -4.54 -8.05 8.79
CA ARG A 77 -3.72 -6.88 8.46
C ARG A 77 -3.60 -5.97 9.68
N ARG A 78 -2.36 -5.66 10.07
CA ARG A 78 -2.08 -4.69 11.13
C ARG A 78 -2.45 -3.29 10.64
N TRP A 79 -3.11 -2.51 11.48
CA TRP A 79 -3.50 -1.14 11.19
C TRP A 79 -3.33 -0.26 12.43
N ARG A 80 -3.20 1.05 12.23
CA ARG A 80 -3.09 2.04 13.30
C ARG A 80 -3.92 3.27 12.95
N LYS A 81 -4.80 3.69 13.85
CA LYS A 81 -5.56 4.94 13.70
C LYS A 81 -4.65 6.14 13.97
N LYS A 82 -4.59 7.11 13.05
CA LYS A 82 -3.92 8.39 13.30
C LYS A 82 -4.74 9.20 14.30
N ARG A 83 -4.12 9.77 15.33
CA ARG A 83 -4.77 10.76 16.19
C ARG A 83 -5.01 12.02 15.34
N ARG A 84 -6.27 12.43 15.17
CA ARG A 84 -6.56 13.75 14.62
C ARG A 84 -6.12 14.77 15.68
N ALA A 85 -5.22 15.68 15.32
CA ALA A 85 -5.18 16.94 16.04
C ALA A 85 -6.56 17.58 15.82
N HIS A 86 -7.20 18.08 16.88
CA HIS A 86 -8.37 18.93 16.70
C HIS A 86 -7.95 20.05 15.74
N PRO A 87 -8.64 20.25 14.61
CA PRO A 87 -8.48 21.48 13.85
C PRO A 87 -8.66 22.64 14.83
N PRO A 88 -7.88 23.74 14.73
CA PRO A 88 -8.23 24.96 15.45
C PRO A 88 -9.69 25.28 15.08
N GLU A 89 -10.59 25.27 16.07
CA GLU A 89 -11.98 25.57 15.78
C GLU A 89 -12.05 27.02 15.32
N ASP A 90 -12.41 27.24 14.05
CA ASP A 90 -12.77 28.57 13.57
C ASP A 90 -14.08 28.94 14.30
N PRO A 91 -14.10 29.99 15.14
CA PRO A 91 -15.29 30.38 15.90
C PRO A 91 -16.53 30.61 15.03
N ARG A 92 -16.34 30.81 13.71
CA ARG A 92 -17.41 31.00 12.73
C ARG A 92 -18.10 29.71 12.28
N LEU A 93 -17.52 28.54 12.59
CA LEU A 93 -18.10 27.22 12.30
C LEU A 93 -18.74 26.57 13.54
N SER A 94 -18.84 27.32 14.64
CA SER A 94 -19.54 26.88 15.84
C SER A 94 -21.03 26.71 15.54
N PHE A 95 -21.52 25.47 15.64
CA PHE A 95 -22.94 25.21 15.56
C PHE A 95 -23.64 25.86 16.76
N PRO A 96 -24.69 26.68 16.56
CA PRO A 96 -25.48 27.20 17.65
C PRO A 96 -26.00 26.04 18.51
N SER A 97 -25.74 26.09 19.81
CA SER A 97 -26.24 25.08 20.74
C SER A 97 -27.77 25.16 20.74
N ILE A 98 -28.42 24.13 20.19
CA ILE A 98 -29.87 23.96 20.32
C ILE A 98 -30.12 23.65 21.80
N LYS A 99 -30.53 24.66 22.56
CA LYS A 99 -31.10 24.44 23.89
C LYS A 99 -32.48 23.82 23.70
N PRO A 100 -32.82 22.70 24.35
CA PRO A 100 -34.19 22.22 24.40
C PRO A 100 -34.95 23.12 25.38
N ASP A 101 -35.65 24.13 24.86
CA ASP A 101 -36.53 24.93 25.69
C ASP A 101 -37.80 24.14 26.01
N THR A 102 -38.07 24.05 27.30
CA THR A 102 -39.22 23.40 27.91
C THR A 102 -40.28 24.49 28.11
N ASP A 103 -41.49 24.25 27.60
CA ASP A 103 -42.74 24.98 27.87
C ASP A 103 -42.78 26.52 27.74
N GLN A 104 -43.42 27.01 26.66
CA GLN A 104 -44.33 28.15 26.81
C GLN A 104 -45.44 28.22 25.72
N THR A 105 -46.63 27.97 26.24
CA THR A 105 -47.99 28.28 25.80
C THR A 105 -48.20 29.46 24.84
N LEU A 106 -48.86 29.16 23.72
CA LEU A 106 -49.87 29.93 22.97
C LEU A 106 -49.97 31.46 23.21
N LYS A 107 -49.66 32.25 22.17
CA LYS A 107 -50.54 33.31 21.61
C LYS A 107 -50.03 33.91 20.28
N LYS A 108 -50.62 33.42 19.19
CA LYS A 108 -51.16 34.09 17.99
C LYS A 108 -50.87 35.60 17.77
N GLU A 109 -50.24 35.94 16.63
CA GLU A 109 -50.67 36.86 15.54
C GLU A 109 -49.52 37.66 14.87
N GLY A 110 -49.46 37.57 13.53
CA GLY A 110 -49.08 38.65 12.60
C GLY A 110 -47.60 38.90 12.27
N LEU A 111 -47.17 38.48 11.06
CA LEU A 111 -46.77 39.38 9.94
C LEU A 111 -45.84 38.67 8.91
N ILE A 112 -46.40 38.49 7.71
CA ILE A 112 -45.83 38.63 6.35
C ILE A 112 -44.49 37.96 6.00
N SER A 113 -44.57 37.03 5.04
CA SER A 113 -43.47 36.50 4.22
C SER A 113 -42.66 37.61 3.54
N GLN A 114 -41.32 37.46 3.53
CA GLN A 114 -40.52 37.88 2.37
C GLN A 114 -39.26 37.00 2.20
N ASP A 115 -39.41 36.01 1.33
CA ASP A 115 -38.46 35.52 0.33
C ASP A 115 -37.08 36.20 0.28
N GLY A 116 -36.02 35.40 0.47
CA GLY A 116 -34.64 35.81 0.26
C GLY A 116 -33.67 34.63 0.32
N SER A 117 -33.56 33.89 -0.78
CA SER A 117 -32.62 32.79 -1.00
C SER A 117 -31.17 33.19 -0.72
N SER A 118 -30.38 32.26 -0.17
CA SER A 118 -28.93 32.34 0.13
C SER A 118 -28.02 32.74 -1.06
N LEU A 119 -28.59 33.01 -2.24
CA LEU A 119 -27.90 33.36 -3.46
C LEU A 119 -27.41 34.82 -3.48
N GLU A 120 -28.11 35.75 -2.80
CA GLU A 120 -27.77 37.18 -2.77
C GLU A 120 -26.50 37.50 -1.95
N ALA A 121 -26.10 36.60 -1.06
CA ALA A 121 -24.86 36.73 -0.28
C ALA A 121 -23.59 36.40 -1.10
N LEU A 122 -23.72 35.67 -2.21
CA LEU A 122 -22.59 35.25 -3.06
C LEU A 122 -22.29 36.21 -4.20
N LEU A 123 -23.23 37.11 -4.55
CA LEU A 123 -23.10 38.04 -5.67
C LEU A 123 -22.61 39.44 -5.28
N ARG A 124 -22.32 39.70 -4.00
CA ARG A 124 -21.66 40.95 -3.58
C ARG A 124 -20.15 40.78 -3.59
N THR A 125 -19.56 41.07 -4.75
CA THR A 125 -18.13 41.36 -4.89
C THR A 125 -17.83 42.77 -4.40
N ASP A 126 -16.81 42.95 -3.55
CA ASP A 126 -16.15 44.23 -3.31
C ASP A 126 -14.62 44.04 -3.15
N PRO A 127 -13.79 45.07 -3.45
CA PRO A 127 -12.50 44.91 -4.12
C PRO A 127 -11.27 44.92 -3.20
N LEU A 128 -10.18 44.45 -3.80
CA LEU A 128 -8.82 44.28 -3.31
C LEU A 128 -8.12 45.63 -3.03
N GLU A 129 -7.55 45.83 -1.84
CA GLU A 129 -6.50 46.86 -1.59
C GLU A 129 -5.28 46.23 -0.88
N LYS A 130 -4.26 45.96 -1.70
CA LYS A 130 -2.83 46.29 -1.53
C LYS A 130 -2.14 46.00 -0.18
N ARG A 131 -1.28 44.98 -0.16
CA ARG A 131 0.00 45.02 0.58
C ARG A 131 1.09 44.22 -0.16
N GLY A 132 2.30 44.76 -0.16
CA GLY A 132 3.36 44.49 -1.12
C GLY A 132 4.11 43.17 -0.98
N ALA A 133 4.88 42.87 -2.03
CA ALA A 133 5.90 41.83 -2.11
C ALA A 133 7.30 42.42 -1.79
N PRO A 134 8.39 41.65 -1.80
CA PRO A 134 8.62 40.28 -1.29
C PRO A 134 9.83 40.24 -0.31
N ASP A 135 9.99 39.20 0.51
CA ASP A 135 11.28 38.86 1.14
C ASP A 135 11.36 37.36 1.47
N PRO A 136 12.55 36.74 1.64
CA PRO A 136 13.05 35.72 0.74
C PRO A 136 13.08 34.35 1.41
N ARG A 137 13.22 33.32 0.58
CA ARG A 137 13.52 31.96 1.05
C ARG A 137 14.89 31.97 1.69
N VAL A 138 14.96 31.57 2.95
CA VAL A 138 16.21 31.16 3.59
C VAL A 138 16.18 29.63 3.60
N ASP A 139 17.03 29.03 2.77
CA ASP A 139 17.32 27.61 2.75
C ASP A 139 17.97 27.20 4.08
N ASP A 140 17.36 26.28 4.80
CA ASP A 140 17.97 25.54 5.92
C ASP A 140 17.94 24.04 5.57
N ASP A 141 18.85 23.63 4.68
CA ASP A 141 19.28 22.23 4.57
C ASP A 141 20.54 22.09 5.43
N SER A 142 20.31 22.04 6.75
CA SER A 142 21.36 21.74 7.71
C SER A 142 21.46 20.22 7.86
N LEU A 143 22.55 19.69 7.30
CA LEU A 143 23.10 18.36 7.50
C LEU A 143 23.09 17.95 8.98
N GLY A 144 22.01 17.27 9.39
CA GLY A 144 21.96 16.51 10.63
C GLY A 144 22.42 15.08 10.39
N GLU A 145 23.67 14.78 10.73
CA GLU A 145 24.18 13.42 10.86
C GLU A 145 23.32 12.64 11.88
N PHE A 146 22.50 11.71 11.38
CA PHE A 146 21.86 10.70 12.22
C PHE A 146 22.63 9.38 12.12
N PRO A 147 22.82 8.65 13.23
CA PRO A 147 23.72 7.49 13.26
C PRO A 147 23.27 6.41 12.28
N VAL A 148 24.25 5.89 11.53
CA VAL A 148 24.14 4.77 10.61
C VAL A 148 23.63 3.52 11.36
N THR A 149 22.33 3.28 11.33
CA THR A 149 21.82 1.90 11.35
C THR A 149 21.29 1.60 9.96
N ASN A 150 22.22 1.16 9.12
CA ASN A 150 22.01 0.70 7.76
C ASN A 150 20.98 -0.45 7.70
N SER A 151 19.70 -0.09 7.75
CA SER A 151 18.55 -0.99 7.60
C SER A 151 18.15 -1.17 6.14
N ARG A 152 18.90 -0.56 5.21
CA ARG A 152 18.69 -0.70 3.76
C ARG A 152 19.60 -1.77 3.13
N ALA A 153 20.77 -2.05 3.71
CA ALA A 153 21.69 -3.10 3.22
C ALA A 153 21.44 -4.52 3.75
N ARG A 154 20.52 -4.73 4.70
CA ARG A 154 20.16 -6.09 5.19
C ARG A 154 18.93 -6.69 4.52
N LYS A 155 18.37 -6.03 3.50
CA LYS A 155 17.15 -6.47 2.80
C LYS A 155 17.40 -7.55 1.74
N ASP A 156 18.66 -7.82 1.44
CA ASP A 156 19.05 -8.63 0.28
C ASP A 156 19.47 -10.08 0.67
N GLN A 157 19.34 -10.44 1.95
CA GLN A 157 19.67 -11.79 2.46
C GLN A 157 18.41 -12.66 2.56
N LEU A 158 17.94 -13.12 1.40
CA LEU A 158 16.77 -14.01 1.24
C LEU A 158 17.24 -15.38 0.71
N LEU A 159 16.79 -16.45 1.36
CA LEU A 159 16.99 -17.84 0.93
C LEU A 159 15.72 -18.39 0.29
N PHE A 160 15.88 -19.16 -0.78
CA PHE A 160 14.79 -19.88 -1.42
C PHE A 160 14.87 -21.37 -1.06
N CYS A 161 13.73 -21.96 -0.74
CA CYS A 161 13.62 -23.40 -0.48
C CYS A 161 13.60 -24.16 -1.81
N ASP A 162 14.51 -25.11 -2.02
CA ASP A 162 14.59 -25.88 -3.28
C ASP A 162 13.34 -26.74 -3.56
N ASP A 163 12.63 -27.17 -2.51
CA ASP A 163 11.43 -28.02 -2.66
C ASP A 163 10.11 -27.24 -2.88
N CYS A 164 10.07 -25.92 -2.63
CA CYS A 164 8.81 -25.17 -2.72
C CYS A 164 8.93 -23.71 -3.17
N ASP A 165 10.12 -23.26 -3.54
CA ASP A 165 10.47 -21.92 -4.02
C ASP A 165 10.03 -20.76 -3.11
N ARG A 166 9.69 -21.04 -1.84
CA ARG A 166 9.33 -20.00 -0.87
C ARG A 166 10.60 -19.28 -0.41
N GLY A 167 10.54 -17.95 -0.42
CA GLY A 167 11.58 -17.08 0.11
C GLY A 167 11.49 -16.91 1.62
N TYR A 168 12.61 -17.07 2.31
CA TYR A 168 12.77 -16.88 3.76
C TYR A 168 13.94 -15.93 4.02
N HIS A 169 13.73 -14.92 4.86
CA HIS A 169 14.86 -14.11 5.33
C HIS A 169 15.72 -14.94 6.27
N MET A 170 17.04 -14.88 6.10
CA MET A 170 17.99 -15.66 6.89
C MET A 170 17.84 -15.42 8.42
N TYR A 171 17.52 -14.18 8.81
CA TYR A 171 17.28 -13.79 10.20
C TYR A 171 15.89 -14.15 10.75
N CYS A 172 14.93 -14.50 9.90
CA CYS A 172 13.59 -14.95 10.33
C CYS A 172 13.53 -16.45 10.58
N LEU A 173 14.58 -17.19 10.24
CA LEU A 173 14.69 -18.62 10.53
C LEU A 173 14.94 -18.85 12.02
N THR A 174 14.54 -20.00 12.52
CA THR A 174 14.82 -20.43 13.90
C THR A 174 15.60 -21.74 13.82
N PRO A 175 16.92 -21.73 14.09
CA PRO A 175 17.78 -20.61 14.46
C PRO A 175 18.05 -19.62 13.31
N SER A 176 18.34 -18.36 13.64
CA SER A 176 18.66 -17.32 12.65
C SER A 176 20.01 -17.59 12.02
N MET A 177 20.08 -17.57 10.68
CA MET A 177 21.32 -17.79 9.94
C MET A 177 21.98 -16.46 9.56
N SER A 178 23.30 -16.39 9.67
CA SER A 178 24.11 -15.23 9.28
C SER A 178 24.75 -15.39 7.90
N GLU A 179 24.97 -16.63 7.45
CA GLU A 179 25.57 -16.97 6.17
C GLU A 179 24.67 -17.94 5.41
N PRO A 180 24.61 -17.85 4.06
CA PRO A 180 23.81 -18.77 3.27
C PRO A 180 24.37 -20.19 3.42
N PRO A 181 23.51 -21.21 3.58
CA PRO A 181 23.96 -22.59 3.70
C PRO A 181 24.67 -23.03 2.42
N GLU A 182 25.76 -23.77 2.56
CA GLU A 182 26.45 -24.40 1.44
C GLU A 182 25.62 -25.59 0.94
N GLY A 183 25.13 -25.53 -0.31
CA GLY A 183 24.35 -26.59 -0.93
C GLY A 183 22.83 -26.38 -0.88
N SER A 184 22.08 -27.47 -1.04
CA SER A 184 20.61 -27.43 -1.09
C SER A 184 20.01 -27.12 0.28
N TRP A 185 18.99 -26.26 0.31
CA TRP A 185 18.28 -25.90 1.52
C TRP A 185 16.76 -26.09 1.37
N SER A 186 16.18 -26.81 2.34
CA SER A 186 14.75 -27.04 2.46
C SER A 186 14.19 -26.31 3.67
N CYS A 187 13.05 -25.64 3.53
CA CYS A 187 12.39 -24.97 4.65
C CYS A 187 11.77 -25.96 5.64
N HIS A 188 11.55 -25.52 6.88
CA HIS A 188 10.97 -26.35 7.96
C HIS A 188 9.66 -27.08 7.55
N LEU A 189 8.79 -26.41 6.78
CA LEU A 189 7.56 -27.04 6.27
C LEU A 189 7.84 -28.21 5.32
N CYS A 190 8.86 -28.07 4.46
CA CYS A 190 9.26 -29.14 3.55
C CYS A 190 9.98 -30.26 4.30
N LEU A 191 10.78 -29.94 5.32
CA LEU A 191 11.39 -30.95 6.19
C LEU A 191 10.34 -31.80 6.91
N ASP A 192 9.30 -31.17 7.45
CA ASP A 192 8.23 -31.87 8.17
C ASP A 192 7.36 -32.74 7.26
N LEU A 193 7.07 -32.25 6.04
CA LEU A 193 6.19 -32.93 5.09
C LEU A 193 6.90 -34.00 4.24
N LEU A 194 8.11 -33.71 3.77
CA LEU A 194 8.84 -34.56 2.83
C LEU A 194 9.84 -35.48 3.55
N LYS A 195 10.26 -35.15 4.77
CA LYS A 195 11.24 -35.91 5.57
C LYS A 195 12.47 -36.27 4.72
N GLU A 196 12.78 -37.56 4.56
CA GLU A 196 13.90 -38.07 3.77
C GLU A 196 13.87 -37.70 2.29
N LYS A 197 12.72 -37.25 1.78
CA LYS A 197 12.58 -36.80 0.38
C LYS A 197 12.95 -35.34 0.18
N ALA A 198 13.18 -34.56 1.24
CA ALA A 198 13.58 -33.17 1.09
C ALA A 198 14.99 -33.07 0.50
N SER A 199 15.22 -32.07 -0.36
CA SER A 199 16.49 -31.90 -1.09
C SER A 199 17.73 -31.88 -0.18
N ILE A 200 17.63 -31.28 1.02
CA ILE A 200 18.74 -31.21 1.97
C ILE A 200 19.24 -32.59 2.44
N TYR A 201 18.38 -33.60 2.54
CA TYR A 201 18.76 -34.95 2.99
C TYR A 201 19.31 -35.81 1.85
N GLN A 202 18.89 -35.56 0.61
CA GLN A 202 19.41 -36.29 -0.56
C GLN A 202 20.90 -36.00 -0.78
N ASN A 203 21.33 -34.74 -0.60
CA ASN A 203 22.73 -34.37 -0.77
C ASN A 203 23.64 -34.88 0.35
N GLN A 204 23.14 -35.06 1.58
CA GLN A 204 23.93 -35.61 2.68
C GLN A 204 24.17 -37.13 2.57
N ASN A 205 23.26 -37.87 1.94
CA ASN A 205 23.40 -39.33 1.73
C ASN A 205 24.20 -39.70 0.47
N SER A 206 24.71 -38.71 -0.28
CA SER A 206 25.42 -38.93 -1.55
C SER A 206 26.95 -38.86 -1.41
N SER A 207 27.50 -39.03 -0.21
CA SER A 207 28.94 -39.05 0.08
C SER A 207 29.47 -40.46 0.35
#